data_AF-A0A2I0CRC5-F1
#
_entry.id   AF-A0A2I0CRC5-F1
#
_cell.length_a   1.000
_cell.length_b   1.000
_cell.length_c   1.000
_cell.angle_alpha   90.00
_cell.angle_beta   90.00
_cell.angle_gamma   90.00
#
_symmetry.space_group_name_H-M   'P 1'
#
loop_
_entity.id
_entity.type
_entity.pdbx_description
1 polymer ?
#
loop_
_entity_poly.entity_id
_entity_poly.type
_entity_poly.pdbx_seq_one_letter_code
_entity_poly.pdbx_strand_id
1 'polypeptide(L)'
;MRKSASLLSILAFSSLSLSGAGYAQDDHNARLTTIYKYFAPIDIAHITGCKRHDILGDYLNALTDSMAVNPNFRKEAGGEVMDYIISQSEREKFIAGYDRAAPSDYIFSICDKNIATALEDLADLKRIIASFKAHAASR
;
A
#
# COMPACT_ATOMS: atom_id res chain seq x y z
N MET A 1 -12.30 64.44 32.76
CA MET A 1 -12.84 63.06 32.83
C MET A 1 -13.16 62.58 31.43
N ARG A 2 -12.33 61.70 30.84
CA ARG A 2 -12.61 60.98 29.58
C ARG A 2 -12.31 59.51 29.86
N LYS A 3 -13.33 58.65 29.82
CA LYS A 3 -13.16 57.19 29.89
C LYS A 3 -13.24 56.64 28.48
N SER A 4 -12.16 55.99 28.06
CA SER A 4 -12.00 55.32 26.77
C SER A 4 -12.91 54.10 26.66
N ALA A 5 -13.58 53.96 25.52
CA ALA A 5 -14.29 52.75 25.13
C ALA A 5 -13.27 51.72 24.62
N SER A 6 -13.30 50.50 25.18
CA SER A 6 -12.54 49.37 24.68
C SER A 6 -13.48 48.49 23.85
N LEU A 7 -13.21 48.44 22.55
CA LEU A 7 -13.82 47.51 21.60
C LEU A 7 -13.17 46.14 21.78
N LEU A 8 -13.88 45.20 22.42
CA LEU A 8 -13.52 43.79 22.38
C LEU A 8 -14.03 43.19 21.06
N SER A 9 -13.15 43.05 20.08
CA SER A 9 -13.37 42.20 18.91
C SER A 9 -13.31 40.74 19.34
N ILE A 10 -14.46 40.07 19.30
CA ILE A 10 -14.57 38.62 19.47
C ILE A 10 -13.99 37.96 18.21
N LEU A 11 -12.78 37.40 18.33
CA LEU A 11 -12.25 36.47 17.34
C LEU A 11 -13.07 35.17 17.43
N ALA A 12 -13.97 34.97 16.48
CA ALA A 12 -14.57 33.68 16.22
C ALA A 12 -13.48 32.74 15.68
N PHE A 13 -12.85 31.98 16.57
CA PHE A 13 -12.10 30.79 16.18
C PHE A 13 -13.13 29.75 15.73
N SER A 14 -13.40 29.71 14.43
CA SER A 14 -14.04 28.57 13.78
C SER A 14 -13.12 27.37 13.97
N SER A 15 -13.40 26.55 14.98
CA SER A 15 -12.83 25.24 15.16
C SER A 15 -13.22 24.38 13.95
N LEU A 16 -12.36 24.35 12.92
CA LEU A 16 -12.39 23.31 11.91
C LEU A 16 -12.19 21.98 12.64
N SER A 17 -13.29 21.26 12.89
CA SER A 17 -13.25 19.88 13.31
C SER A 17 -12.70 19.06 12.13
N LEU A 18 -11.38 18.99 12.05
CA LEU A 18 -10.66 18.13 11.13
C LEU A 18 -10.93 16.69 11.62
N SER A 19 -12.01 16.11 11.11
CA SER A 19 -12.47 14.78 11.49
C SER A 19 -11.33 13.78 11.28
N GLY A 20 -10.96 13.04 12.33
CA GLY A 20 -9.83 12.09 12.32
C GLY A 20 -9.93 11.00 11.23
N ALA A 21 -11.10 10.86 10.61
CA ALA A 21 -11.33 9.97 9.48
C ALA A 21 -10.70 10.46 8.15
N GLY A 22 -10.47 11.77 7.98
CA GLY A 22 -9.75 12.30 6.81
C GLY A 22 -8.25 11.98 6.87
N TYR A 23 -7.63 12.17 8.04
CA TYR A 23 -6.20 11.89 8.26
C TYR A 23 -5.85 10.41 8.06
N ALA A 24 -6.68 9.48 8.55
CA ALA A 24 -6.45 8.04 8.39
C ALA A 24 -6.54 7.58 6.93
N GLN A 25 -7.40 8.23 6.13
CA GLN A 25 -7.59 7.87 4.73
C GLN A 25 -6.44 8.38 3.85
N ASP A 26 -5.89 9.56 4.14
CA ASP A 26 -4.72 10.09 3.45
C ASP A 26 -3.45 9.27 3.75
N ASP A 27 -3.28 8.82 4.99
CA ASP A 27 -2.18 7.91 5.38
C ASP A 27 -2.26 6.56 4.65
N HIS A 28 -3.43 5.94 4.60
CA HIS A 28 -3.64 4.69 3.86
C HIS A 28 -3.42 4.83 2.35
N ASN A 29 -3.79 5.98 1.76
CA ASN A 29 -3.52 6.25 0.35
C ASN A 29 -2.03 6.36 0.05
N ALA A 30 -1.27 7.06 0.91
CA ALA A 30 0.17 7.15 0.80
C ALA A 30 0.83 5.77 0.94
N ARG A 31 0.38 4.98 1.91
CA ARG A 31 0.87 3.62 2.15
C ARG A 31 0.65 2.70 0.95
N LEU A 32 -0.54 2.69 0.36
CA LEU A 32 -0.82 1.90 -0.85
C LEU A 32 0.05 2.32 -2.03
N THR A 33 0.29 3.62 -2.19
CA THR A 33 1.19 4.12 -3.24
C THR A 33 2.62 3.59 -3.06
N THR A 34 3.12 3.56 -1.82
CA THR A 34 4.43 2.96 -1.50
C THR A 34 4.47 1.48 -1.80
N ILE A 35 3.42 0.73 -1.42
CA ILE A 35 3.33 -0.70 -1.70
C ILE A 35 3.42 -0.96 -3.20
N TYR A 36 2.61 -0.28 -4.02
CA TYR A 36 2.60 -0.51 -5.47
C TYR A 36 3.92 -0.14 -6.15
N LYS A 37 4.58 0.94 -5.71
CA LYS A 37 5.80 1.43 -6.36
C LYS A 37 7.04 0.65 -5.97
N TYR A 38 7.10 0.16 -4.73
CA TYR A 38 8.35 -0.35 -4.17
C TYR A 38 8.24 -1.79 -3.69
N PHE A 39 7.20 -2.15 -2.95
CA PHE A 39 7.14 -3.48 -2.30
C PHE A 39 6.54 -4.54 -3.21
N ALA A 40 5.40 -4.27 -3.86
CA ALA A 40 4.70 -5.23 -4.71
C ALA A 40 5.58 -5.81 -5.84
N PRO A 41 6.39 -5.03 -6.57
CA PRO A 41 7.31 -5.61 -7.56
C PRO A 41 8.34 -6.57 -6.95
N ILE A 42 8.91 -6.21 -5.81
CA ILE A 42 9.94 -6.98 -5.10
C ILE A 42 9.32 -8.27 -4.53
N ASP A 43 8.18 -8.17 -3.88
CA ASP A 43 7.47 -9.31 -3.32
C ASP A 43 7.06 -10.30 -4.40
N ILE A 44 6.47 -9.82 -5.50
CA ILE A 44 6.10 -10.70 -6.62
C ILE A 44 7.34 -11.38 -7.23
N ALA A 45 8.45 -10.65 -7.36
CA ALA A 45 9.71 -11.23 -7.83
C ALA A 45 10.20 -12.36 -6.92
N HIS A 46 10.16 -12.15 -5.60
CA HIS A 46 10.54 -13.17 -4.63
C HIS A 46 9.57 -14.36 -4.60
N ILE A 47 8.27 -14.10 -4.60
CA ILE A 47 7.22 -15.13 -4.63
C ILE A 47 7.39 -16.02 -5.85
N THR A 48 7.52 -15.43 -7.04
CA THR A 48 7.66 -16.17 -8.31
C THR A 48 9.01 -16.84 -8.43
N GLY A 49 10.10 -16.17 -8.06
CA GLY A 49 11.46 -16.71 -8.07
C GLY A 49 11.63 -17.90 -7.13
N CYS A 50 10.96 -17.86 -5.97
CA CYS A 50 10.90 -18.95 -5.00
C CYS A 50 9.82 -20.00 -5.31
N LYS A 51 9.11 -19.86 -6.43
CA LYS A 51 8.05 -20.78 -6.88
C LYS A 51 6.92 -20.97 -5.86
N ARG A 52 6.64 -19.93 -5.05
CA ARG A 52 5.56 -19.91 -4.06
C ARG A 52 4.24 -19.50 -4.69
N HIS A 53 3.78 -20.28 -5.66
CA HIS A 53 2.52 -20.02 -6.36
C HIS A 53 1.29 -20.13 -5.44
N ASP A 54 1.44 -20.81 -4.29
CA ASP A 54 0.42 -20.93 -3.24
C ASP A 54 0.04 -19.59 -2.62
N ILE A 55 0.96 -18.61 -2.60
CA ILE A 55 0.69 -17.26 -2.05
C ILE A 55 0.56 -16.18 -3.13
N LEU A 56 1.02 -16.45 -4.35
CA LEU A 56 0.97 -15.48 -5.45
C LEU A 56 -0.46 -15.02 -5.75
N GLY A 57 -1.40 -15.97 -5.82
CA GLY A 57 -2.81 -15.67 -6.08
C GLY A 57 -3.40 -14.75 -5.02
N ASP A 58 -3.15 -15.05 -3.74
CA ASP A 58 -3.59 -14.23 -2.61
C ASP A 58 -3.02 -12.81 -2.66
N TYR A 59 -1.74 -12.68 -3.02
CA TYR A 59 -1.08 -11.38 -3.12
C TYR A 59 -1.65 -10.52 -4.26
N LEU A 60 -1.80 -11.10 -5.47
CA LEU A 60 -2.37 -10.40 -6.63
C LEU A 60 -3.83 -10.01 -6.40
N ASN A 61 -4.60 -10.88 -5.74
CA ASN A 61 -5.98 -10.58 -5.37
C ASN A 61 -6.03 -9.42 -4.36
N ALA A 62 -5.15 -9.41 -3.35
CA ALA A 62 -5.08 -8.31 -2.39
C ALA A 62 -4.72 -6.98 -3.06
N LEU A 63 -3.76 -6.96 -3.99
CA LEU A 63 -3.43 -5.76 -4.77
C LEU A 63 -4.62 -5.25 -5.60
N THR A 64 -5.35 -6.17 -6.23
CA THR A 64 -6.53 -5.83 -7.02
C THR A 64 -7.63 -5.27 -6.12
N ASP A 65 -7.90 -5.93 -4.99
CA ASP A 65 -8.87 -5.47 -3.99
C ASP A 65 -8.48 -4.09 -3.43
N SER A 66 -7.19 -3.84 -3.17
CA SER A 66 -6.74 -2.55 -2.65
C SER A 66 -6.91 -1.42 -3.66
N MET A 67 -6.69 -1.67 -4.95
CA MET A 67 -7.02 -0.70 -6.01
C MET A 67 -8.52 -0.47 -6.11
N ALA A 68 -9.31 -1.54 -5.97
CA ALA A 68 -10.76 -1.46 -6.01
C ALA A 68 -11.31 -0.69 -4.81
N VAL A 69 -10.71 -0.72 -3.61
CA VAL A 69 -11.21 0.07 -2.46
C VAL A 69 -10.63 1.47 -2.37
N ASN A 70 -9.49 1.74 -3.00
CA ASN A 70 -8.86 3.04 -2.97
C ASN A 70 -9.52 4.01 -3.98
N PRO A 71 -10.14 5.11 -3.51
CA PRO A 71 -10.85 6.06 -4.38
C PRO A 71 -9.95 6.77 -5.40
N ASN A 72 -8.63 6.86 -5.14
CA ASN A 72 -7.66 7.47 -6.07
C ASN A 72 -7.28 6.51 -7.21
N PHE A 73 -7.43 5.20 -7.00
CA PHE A 73 -7.10 4.18 -8.02
C PHE A 73 -8.33 3.71 -8.81
N ARG A 74 -9.54 3.76 -8.23
CA ARG A 74 -10.79 3.41 -8.91
C ARG A 74 -11.06 4.19 -10.20
N LYS A 75 -10.53 5.41 -10.34
CA LYS A 75 -10.93 6.30 -11.43
C LYS A 75 -10.27 5.97 -12.77
N GLU A 76 -8.96 5.68 -12.84
CA GLU A 76 -8.29 5.73 -14.16
C GLU A 76 -7.06 4.81 -14.37
N ALA A 77 -6.56 4.02 -13.40
CA ALA A 77 -5.21 3.44 -13.54
C ALA A 77 -4.99 1.98 -13.10
N GLY A 78 -6.02 1.23 -12.66
CA GLY A 78 -5.81 -0.10 -12.07
C GLY A 78 -5.08 -1.11 -12.96
N GLY A 79 -5.44 -1.17 -14.25
CA GLY A 79 -4.77 -2.03 -15.24
C GLY A 79 -3.32 -1.61 -15.50
N GLU A 80 -3.09 -0.31 -15.75
CA GLU A 80 -1.75 0.23 -15.99
C GLU A 80 -0.81 0.06 -14.78
N VAL A 81 -1.35 0.19 -13.57
CA VAL A 81 -0.60 -0.04 -12.32
C VAL A 81 -0.23 -1.52 -12.18
N MET A 82 -1.15 -2.44 -12.46
CA MET A 82 -0.83 -3.87 -12.46
C MET A 82 0.21 -4.24 -13.52
N ASP A 83 0.06 -3.72 -14.75
CA ASP A 83 1.05 -3.94 -15.82
C ASP A 83 2.43 -3.40 -15.43
N TYR A 84 2.48 -2.22 -14.81
CA TYR A 84 3.70 -1.67 -14.25
C TYR A 84 4.30 -2.60 -13.19
N ILE A 85 3.51 -3.02 -12.20
CA ILE A 85 3.96 -3.91 -11.11
C ILE A 85 4.55 -5.21 -11.68
N ILE A 86 3.86 -5.85 -12.63
CA ILE A 86 4.33 -7.08 -13.25
C ILE A 86 5.62 -6.83 -14.03
N SER A 87 5.68 -5.76 -14.85
CA SER A 87 6.90 -5.40 -15.60
C SER A 87 8.11 -5.18 -14.68
N GLN A 88 7.90 -4.53 -13.53
CA GLN A 88 8.97 -4.29 -12.57
C GLN A 88 9.34 -5.57 -11.81
N SER A 89 8.37 -6.45 -11.50
CA SER A 89 8.67 -7.71 -10.83
C SER A 89 9.58 -8.62 -11.65
N GLU A 90 9.42 -8.65 -12.97
CA GLU A 90 10.32 -9.41 -13.85
C GLU A 90 11.75 -8.86 -13.82
N ARG A 91 11.88 -7.53 -13.77
CA ARG A 91 13.18 -6.87 -13.59
C ARG A 91 13.80 -7.19 -12.23
N GLU A 92 13.03 -7.14 -11.15
CA GLU A 92 13.51 -7.45 -9.81
C GLU A 92 13.89 -8.92 -9.67
N LYS A 93 13.17 -9.83 -10.34
CA LYS A 93 13.50 -11.27 -10.38
C LYS A 93 14.87 -11.51 -11.01
N PHE A 94 15.16 -10.81 -12.12
CA PHE A 94 16.46 -10.83 -12.76
C PHE A 94 17.58 -10.28 -11.86
N ILE A 95 17.33 -9.17 -11.16
CA ILE A 95 18.29 -8.54 -10.24
C ILE A 95 18.61 -9.47 -9.06
N ALA A 96 17.58 -10.06 -8.46
CA ALA A 96 17.69 -11.02 -7.38
C ALA A 96 18.39 -12.33 -7.80
N GLY A 97 18.54 -12.57 -9.11
CA GLY A 97 19.31 -13.69 -9.65
C GLY A 97 18.55 -15.01 -9.67
N TYR A 98 17.22 -15.01 -9.55
CA TYR A 98 16.40 -16.22 -9.66
C TYR A 98 16.50 -16.90 -11.03
N ASP A 99 16.80 -16.13 -12.08
CA ASP A 99 16.98 -16.64 -13.45
C ASP A 99 18.43 -17.08 -13.75
N ARG A 100 19.32 -17.05 -12.75
CA ARG A 100 20.71 -17.51 -12.91
C ARG A 100 20.82 -18.98 -12.47
N ALA A 101 21.80 -19.68 -13.04
CA ALA A 101 22.24 -20.99 -12.54
C ALA A 101 22.97 -20.81 -11.19
N ALA A 102 22.23 -20.50 -10.14
CA ALA A 102 22.73 -20.43 -8.78
C ALA A 102 22.60 -21.81 -8.10
N PRO A 103 23.48 -22.16 -7.15
CA PRO A 103 23.31 -23.35 -6.32
C PRO A 103 21.96 -23.33 -5.59
N SER A 104 21.32 -24.49 -5.45
CA SER A 104 20.01 -24.64 -4.79
C SER A 104 19.96 -24.03 -3.40
N ASP A 105 21.04 -24.16 -2.64
CA ASP A 105 21.10 -23.75 -1.24
C ASP A 105 21.11 -22.22 -1.10
N TYR A 106 21.71 -21.53 -2.07
CA TYR A 106 21.68 -20.08 -2.16
C TYR A 106 20.26 -19.58 -2.41
N ILE A 107 19.56 -20.18 -3.38
CA ILE A 107 18.15 -19.86 -3.67
C ILE A 107 17.27 -20.15 -2.44
N PHE A 108 17.46 -21.29 -1.77
CA PHE A 108 16.70 -21.67 -0.59
C PHE A 108 16.82 -20.62 0.53
N SER A 109 18.06 -20.20 0.86
CA SER A 109 18.31 -19.23 1.93
C SER A 109 17.70 -17.84 1.68
N ILE A 110 17.60 -17.44 0.40
CA ILE A 110 16.99 -16.17 -0.02
C ILE A 110 15.46 -16.28 0.08
N CYS A 111 14.90 -17.46 -0.18
CA CYS A 111 13.46 -17.67 -0.19
C CYS A 111 12.82 -17.59 1.19
N ASP A 112 13.40 -18.21 2.23
CA ASP A 112 12.75 -18.22 3.55
C ASP A 112 12.48 -16.81 4.09
N LYS A 113 13.48 -15.92 3.97
CA LYS A 113 13.37 -14.53 4.45
C LYS A 113 12.44 -13.70 3.59
N ASN A 114 12.61 -13.74 2.27
CA ASN A 114 11.85 -12.87 1.39
C ASN A 114 10.37 -13.27 1.31
N ILE A 115 10.07 -14.56 1.46
CA ILE A 115 8.68 -15.02 1.55
C ILE A 115 8.04 -14.64 2.89
N ALA A 116 8.79 -14.66 4.00
CA ALA A 116 8.29 -14.14 5.26
C ALA A 116 7.93 -12.65 5.15
N THR A 117 8.80 -11.83 4.55
CA THR A 117 8.51 -10.41 4.28
C THR A 117 7.28 -10.23 3.42
N ALA A 118 7.16 -10.96 2.30
CA ALA A 118 6.01 -10.85 1.42
C ALA A 118 4.67 -11.23 2.10
N LEU A 119 4.71 -12.15 3.06
CA LEU A 119 3.54 -12.51 3.88
C LEU A 119 3.17 -11.41 4.89
N GLU A 120 4.16 -10.73 5.47
CA GLU A 120 3.94 -9.57 6.34
C GLU A 120 3.32 -8.40 5.55
N ASP A 121 3.84 -8.12 4.36
CA ASP A 121 3.32 -7.08 3.47
C ASP A 121 1.92 -7.42 2.96
N LEU A 122 1.63 -8.70 2.67
CA LEU A 122 0.27 -9.16 2.37
C LEU A 122 -0.68 -8.92 3.54
N ALA A 123 -0.26 -9.18 4.77
CA ALA A 123 -1.08 -8.94 5.95
C ALA A 123 -1.33 -7.43 6.16
N ASP A 124 -0.32 -6.58 5.92
CA ASP A 124 -0.45 -5.12 5.95
C ASP A 124 -1.46 -4.62 4.91
N LEU A 125 -1.34 -5.13 3.68
CA LEU A 125 -2.26 -4.81 2.59
C LEU A 125 -3.70 -5.20 2.91
N LYS A 126 -3.92 -6.42 3.44
CA LYS A 126 -5.26 -6.89 3.88
C LYS A 126 -5.85 -6.01 4.98
N ARG A 127 -5.02 -5.53 5.93
CA ARG A 127 -5.46 -4.62 7.00
C ARG A 127 -5.86 -3.24 6.46
N ILE A 128 -5.11 -2.69 5.52
CA ILE A 128 -5.46 -1.42 4.86
C ILE A 128 -6.78 -1.55 4.10
N ILE A 129 -6.97 -2.64 3.35
CA ILE A 129 -8.23 -2.92 2.64
C ILE A 129 -9.41 -2.96 3.60
N ALA A 130 -9.26 -3.67 4.73
CA ALA A 130 -10.31 -3.77 5.74
C ALA A 130 -10.68 -2.39 6.31
N SER A 131 -9.68 -1.52 6.55
CA SER A 131 -9.89 -0.14 7.00
C SER A 131 -10.74 0.67 6.00
N PHE A 132 -10.42 0.62 4.70
CA PHE A 132 -11.23 1.27 3.66
C PHE A 132 -12.66 0.73 3.60
N LYS A 133 -12.83 -0.60 3.66
CA LYS A 133 -14.16 -1.25 3.64
C LYS A 133 -15.00 -0.84 4.86
N ALA A 134 -14.41 -0.80 6.05
CA ALA A 134 -15.10 -0.40 7.28
C ALA A 134 -15.55 1.06 7.24
N HIS A 135 -14.69 1.96 6.75
CA HIS A 135 -15.02 3.38 6.61
C HIS A 135 -16.07 3.66 5.53
N ALA A 136 -16.10 2.88 4.45
CA ALA A 136 -17.16 2.98 3.45
C ALA A 136 -18.53 2.55 4.00
N ALA A 137 -18.57 1.59 4.93
CA ALA A 137 -19.79 1.08 5.54
C ALA A 137 -20.37 1.97 6.65
N SER A 138 -19.58 2.91 7.19
CA SER A 138 -20.01 3.83 8.26
C SER A 138 -20.56 5.18 7.76
N ARG A 139 -20.61 5.38 6.45
CA ARG A 139 -21.17 6.55 5.77
C ARG A 139 -22.58 6.28 5.27
#